data_AF-A0A1V9V9B1-F1
#
_entry.id   AF-A0A1V9V9B1-F1
#
_cell.length_a   1.000
_cell.length_b   1.000
_cell.length_c   1.000
_cell.angle_alpha   90.00
_cell.angle_beta   90.00
_cell.angle_gamma   90.00
#
_symmetry.space_group_name_H-M   'P 1'
#
loop_
_entity.id
_entity.type
_entity.pdbx_description
1 polymer ?
#
loop_
_entity_poly.entity_id
_entity_poly.type
_entity_poly.pdbx_seq_one_letter_code
_entity_poly.pdbx_strand_id
1 'polypeptide(L)'
;RKVKATNLKSRAIGLGVMGEAEMLANSKISWGSNEHFKKIDEIMECISYNTILASSNLAIEKGSYPTFDGSNWSKGIMPHDHTPQAVNAIVNKDLFDNSCDWDFLREKVKKDGMRNGYLMAIAPTSSISILVGTT
;
A
#
# COMPACT_ATOMS: atom_id res chain seq x y z
N ARG A 1 -16.05 23.01 -9.38
CA ARG A 1 -16.44 22.03 -10.42
C ARG A 1 -15.32 21.04 -10.76
N LYS A 2 -14.07 21.47 -11.01
CA LYS A 2 -12.94 20.58 -11.36
C LYS A 2 -12.62 19.51 -10.29
N VAL A 3 -12.44 19.90 -9.03
CA VAL A 3 -12.07 18.97 -7.92
C VAL A 3 -13.08 17.83 -7.77
N LYS A 4 -14.38 18.14 -7.70
CA LYS A 4 -15.45 17.12 -7.59
C LYS A 4 -15.42 16.14 -8.76
N ALA A 5 -15.22 16.65 -9.99
CA ALA A 5 -15.14 15.79 -11.17
C ALA A 5 -13.93 14.85 -11.10
N THR A 6 -12.76 15.35 -10.69
CA THR A 6 -11.55 14.51 -10.52
C THR A 6 -11.76 13.43 -9.46
N ASN A 7 -12.28 13.79 -8.28
CA ASN A 7 -12.50 12.82 -7.21
C ASN A 7 -13.53 11.74 -7.58
N LEU A 8 -14.59 12.10 -8.31
CA LEU A 8 -15.57 11.11 -8.75
C LEU A 8 -14.99 10.16 -9.82
N LYS A 9 -14.04 10.63 -10.64
CA LYS A 9 -13.37 9.81 -11.66
C LYS A 9 -12.37 8.81 -11.08
N SER A 10 -11.48 9.23 -10.19
CA SER A 10 -10.42 8.37 -9.67
C SER A 10 -10.74 7.75 -8.31
N ARG A 11 -11.61 8.38 -7.51
CA ARG A 11 -11.87 8.01 -6.12
C ARG A 11 -10.60 7.84 -5.30
N ALA A 12 -9.62 8.71 -5.52
CA ALA A 12 -8.35 8.68 -4.82
C ALA A 12 -8.54 8.77 -3.30
N ILE A 13 -7.85 7.89 -2.58
CA ILE A 13 -7.64 7.96 -1.13
C ILE A 13 -6.14 7.90 -0.84
N GLY A 14 -5.76 8.20 0.40
CA GLY A 14 -4.37 8.18 0.86
C GLY A 14 -4.28 7.55 2.24
N LEU A 15 -4.19 6.22 2.29
CA LEU A 15 -3.86 5.49 3.50
C LEU A 15 -2.37 5.69 3.80
N GLY A 16 -2.09 6.17 5.01
CA GLY A 16 -0.74 6.30 5.54
C GLY A 16 -0.59 5.51 6.85
N VAL A 17 0.62 5.55 7.39
CA VAL A 17 0.95 4.99 8.71
C VAL A 17 1.73 6.00 9.54
N MET A 18 1.76 5.76 10.84
CA MET A 18 2.58 6.42 11.85
C MET A 18 2.99 5.37 12.88
N GLY A 19 3.94 5.70 13.75
CA GLY A 19 4.45 4.87 14.83
C GLY A 19 5.68 4.06 14.46
N GLU A 20 6.34 4.34 13.33
CA GLU A 20 7.52 3.60 12.88
C GLU A 20 8.66 3.68 13.90
N ALA A 21 9.04 4.88 14.34
CA ALA A 21 10.14 5.04 15.29
C ALA A 21 9.81 4.43 16.66
N GLU A 22 8.56 4.57 17.12
CA GLU A 22 8.08 3.92 18.33
C GLU A 22 8.14 2.38 18.24
N MET A 23 7.68 1.81 17.12
CA MET A 23 7.73 0.36 16.86
C MET A 23 9.16 -0.16 16.90
N LEU A 24 10.11 0.56 16.29
CA LEU A 24 11.52 0.17 16.29
C LEU A 24 12.12 0.23 17.69
N ALA A 25 11.82 1.29 18.46
CA ALA A 25 12.28 1.41 19.84
C ALA A 25 11.75 0.27 20.72
N ASN A 26 10.46 -0.05 20.62
CA ASN A 26 9.83 -1.14 21.37
C ASN A 26 10.42 -2.52 20.99
N SER A 27 10.77 -2.69 19.70
CA SER A 27 11.38 -3.92 19.19
C SER A 27 12.90 -3.96 19.40
N LYS A 28 13.51 -2.90 19.95
CA LYS A 28 14.96 -2.71 20.11
C LYS A 28 15.73 -2.81 18.78
N ILE A 29 15.09 -2.41 17.69
CA ILE A 29 15.67 -2.41 16.35
C ILE A 29 16.34 -1.05 16.11
N SER A 30 17.59 -1.08 15.65
CA SER A 30 18.31 0.16 15.34
C SER A 30 17.81 0.79 14.03
N TRP A 31 17.57 2.09 14.04
CA TRP A 31 17.18 2.84 12.84
C TRP A 31 18.21 2.66 11.73
N GLY A 32 17.72 2.38 10.52
CA GLY A 32 18.56 2.18 9.33
C GLY A 32 19.39 0.88 9.32
N SER A 33 19.17 -0.03 10.27
CA SER A 33 19.77 -1.37 10.22
C SER A 33 19.10 -2.25 9.16
N ASN A 34 19.76 -3.36 8.78
CA ASN A 34 19.15 -4.34 7.87
C ASN A 34 17.87 -4.95 8.46
N GLU A 35 17.83 -5.15 9.78
CA GLU A 35 16.64 -5.64 10.47
C GLU A 35 15.48 -4.63 10.36
N HIS A 36 15.76 -3.34 10.49
CA HIS A 36 14.78 -2.28 10.24
C HIS A 36 14.20 -2.36 8.82
N PHE A 37 15.07 -2.44 7.81
CA PHE A 37 14.62 -2.50 6.41
C PHE A 37 13.78 -3.74 6.11
N LYS A 38 14.18 -4.92 6.60
CA LYS A 38 13.37 -6.14 6.50
C LYS A 38 12.02 -5.97 7.18
N LYS A 39 12.00 -5.41 8.39
CA LYS A 39 10.76 -5.28 9.15
C LYS A 39 9.76 -4.32 8.50
N ILE A 40 10.24 -3.20 7.98
CA ILE A 40 9.36 -2.22 7.32
C ILE A 40 8.90 -2.72 5.96
N ASP A 41 9.73 -3.44 5.22
CA ASP A 41 9.30 -4.07 3.96
C ASP A 41 8.16 -5.07 4.18
N GLU A 42 8.28 -5.95 5.19
CA GLU A 42 7.22 -6.91 5.59
C GLU A 42 5.89 -6.20 5.93
N ILE A 43 5.96 -5.16 6.77
CA ILE A 43 4.79 -4.42 7.22
C ILE A 43 4.12 -3.68 6.06
N MET A 44 4.91 -3.00 5.24
CA MET A 44 4.40 -2.24 4.10
C MET A 44 3.87 -3.15 2.98
N GLU A 45 4.43 -4.34 2.81
CA GLU A 45 3.87 -5.39 1.96
C GLU A 45 2.45 -5.74 2.43
N CYS A 46 2.30 -6.08 3.72
CA CYS A 46 1.02 -6.45 4.29
C CYS A 46 -0.02 -5.32 4.18
N ILE A 47 0.36 -4.07 4.46
CA ILE A 47 -0.53 -2.91 4.33
C ILE A 47 -0.95 -2.74 2.87
N SER A 48 -0.01 -2.79 1.94
CA SER A 48 -0.28 -2.64 0.50
C SER A 48 -1.24 -3.71 0.00
N TYR A 49 -0.93 -4.98 0.29
CA TYR A 49 -1.76 -6.12 -0.08
C TYR A 49 -3.19 -5.98 0.44
N ASN A 50 -3.37 -5.76 1.74
CA ASN A 50 -4.69 -5.67 2.36
C ASN A 50 -5.48 -4.44 1.89
N THR A 51 -4.80 -3.32 1.63
CA THR A 51 -5.46 -2.10 1.12
C THR A 51 -6.00 -2.31 -0.29
N ILE A 52 -5.22 -2.95 -1.17
CA ILE A 52 -5.65 -3.29 -2.53
C ILE A 52 -6.80 -4.30 -2.48
N LEU A 53 -6.67 -5.36 -1.66
CA LEU A 53 -7.70 -6.38 -1.47
C LEU A 53 -9.02 -5.76 -0.99
N ALA A 54 -8.97 -4.87 0.01
CA ALA A 54 -10.14 -4.18 0.53
C ALA A 54 -10.81 -3.30 -0.54
N SER A 55 -10.03 -2.56 -1.33
CA SER A 55 -10.57 -1.74 -2.43
C SER A 55 -11.19 -2.60 -3.53
N SER A 56 -10.63 -3.77 -3.83
CA SER A 56 -11.21 -4.72 -4.78
C SER A 56 -12.52 -5.32 -4.27
N ASN A 57 -12.59 -5.69 -3.00
CA ASN A 57 -13.83 -6.15 -2.37
C ASN A 57 -14.93 -5.07 -2.40
N LEU A 58 -14.57 -3.81 -2.15
CA LEU A 58 -15.50 -2.68 -2.27
C LEU A 58 -15.95 -2.42 -3.72
N ALA A 59 -15.17 -2.82 -4.72
CA ALA A 59 -15.56 -2.73 -6.12
C ALA A 59 -16.71 -3.68 -6.44
N ILE A 60 -16.72 -4.87 -5.84
CA ILE A 60 -17.83 -5.83 -5.95
C ILE A 60 -19.10 -5.26 -5.30
N GLU A 61 -18.99 -4.72 -4.09
CA GLU A 61 -20.14 -4.22 -3.34
C GLU A 61 -20.71 -2.93 -3.95
N LYS A 62 -19.85 -2.00 -4.40
CA LYS A 62 -20.24 -0.62 -4.72
C LYS A 62 -19.93 -0.20 -6.16
N GLY A 63 -19.30 -1.06 -6.94
CA GLY A 63 -18.80 -0.78 -8.29
C GLY A 63 -17.40 -0.15 -8.31
N SER A 64 -16.65 -0.44 -9.37
CA SER A 64 -15.31 0.09 -9.65
C SER A 64 -15.29 1.61 -9.85
N TYR A 65 -14.11 2.23 -9.74
CA TYR A 65 -13.96 3.65 -10.12
C TYR A 65 -14.12 3.84 -11.64
N PRO A 66 -14.68 4.99 -12.11
CA PRO A 66 -15.04 5.18 -13.52
C PRO A 66 -13.94 5.00 -14.57
N THR A 67 -12.66 5.19 -14.22
CA THR A 67 -11.53 5.06 -15.16
C THR A 67 -10.67 3.84 -14.86
N PHE A 68 -11.29 2.76 -14.39
CA PHE A 68 -10.60 1.49 -14.13
C PHE A 68 -10.08 0.85 -15.43
N ASP A 69 -10.90 0.81 -16.47
CA ASP A 69 -10.51 0.23 -17.75
C ASP A 69 -9.36 1.01 -18.39
N GLY A 70 -8.31 0.28 -18.80
CA GLY A 70 -7.09 0.84 -19.36
C GLY A 70 -6.06 1.31 -18.32
N SER A 71 -6.42 1.33 -17.04
CA SER A 71 -5.48 1.61 -15.93
C SER A 71 -4.46 0.50 -15.72
N ASN A 72 -3.42 0.79 -14.95
CA ASN A 72 -2.44 -0.20 -14.50
C ASN A 72 -3.11 -1.36 -13.73
N TRP A 73 -4.12 -1.07 -12.90
CA TRP A 73 -4.88 -2.09 -12.18
C TRP A 73 -5.60 -3.06 -13.13
N SER A 74 -6.26 -2.55 -14.18
CA SER A 74 -6.93 -3.40 -15.17
C SER A 74 -5.98 -4.28 -15.97
N LYS A 75 -4.71 -3.86 -16.09
CA LYS A 75 -3.62 -4.64 -16.71
C LYS A 75 -2.95 -5.60 -15.72
N GLY A 76 -3.41 -5.61 -14.47
CA GLY A 76 -2.83 -6.39 -13.38
C GLY A 76 -1.47 -5.89 -12.94
N ILE A 77 -1.06 -4.65 -13.21
CA ILE A 77 0.23 -4.10 -12.75
C ILE A 77 0.10 -3.67 -11.28
N MET A 78 0.97 -4.19 -10.44
CA MET A 78 1.01 -3.98 -8.98
C MET A 78 2.11 -3.00 -8.58
N PRO A 79 2.02 -2.36 -7.39
CA PRO A 79 3.03 -1.40 -6.96
C PRO A 79 4.46 -1.98 -6.93
N HIS A 80 4.61 -3.24 -6.50
CA HIS A 80 5.91 -3.90 -6.39
C HIS A 80 6.55 -4.25 -7.76
N ASP A 81 5.78 -4.26 -8.86
CA ASP A 81 6.32 -4.49 -10.21
C ASP A 81 7.28 -3.36 -10.65
N HIS A 82 7.23 -2.21 -9.97
CA HIS A 82 8.07 -1.05 -10.23
C HIS A 82 9.19 -0.85 -9.20
N THR A 83 9.39 -1.81 -8.28
CA THR A 83 10.43 -1.70 -7.25
C THR A 83 11.83 -1.67 -7.89
N PRO A 84 12.65 -0.62 -7.64
CA PRO A 84 14.01 -0.56 -8.16
C PRO A 84 14.88 -1.68 -7.61
N GLN A 85 15.76 -2.25 -8.44
CA GLN A 85 16.65 -3.34 -8.01
C GLN A 85 17.59 -2.94 -6.86
N ALA A 86 17.94 -1.65 -6.75
CA ALA A 86 18.69 -1.11 -5.63
C ALA A 86 17.96 -1.28 -4.29
N VAL A 87 16.62 -1.19 -4.26
CA VAL A 87 15.82 -1.39 -3.04
C VAL A 87 15.84 -2.87 -2.65
N ASN A 88 15.66 -3.78 -3.61
CA ASN A 88 15.72 -5.22 -3.35
C ASN A 88 17.09 -5.65 -2.77
N ALA A 89 18.18 -5.00 -3.21
CA ALA A 89 19.52 -5.26 -2.70
C ALA A 89 19.71 -4.80 -1.23
N ILE A 90 18.99 -3.76 -0.79
CA ILE A 90 19.07 -3.25 0.59
C ILE A 90 18.31 -4.15 1.56
N VAL A 91 17.11 -4.60 1.18
CA VAL A 91 16.27 -5.46 2.03
C VAL A 91 16.87 -6.86 2.16
N ASN A 92 17.59 -7.33 1.12
CA ASN A 92 18.16 -8.67 1.04
C ASN A 92 17.10 -9.75 1.36
N LYS A 93 16.05 -9.77 0.53
CA LYS A 93 14.91 -10.68 0.69
C LYS A 93 15.33 -12.12 0.49
N ASP A 94 14.97 -12.97 1.44
CA ASP A 94 15.11 -14.42 1.36
C ASP A 94 13.83 -15.05 0.80
N LEU A 95 13.88 -16.34 0.42
CA LEU A 95 12.74 -17.07 -0.16
C LEU A 95 11.49 -17.12 0.75
N PHE A 96 11.66 -16.86 2.05
CA PHE A 96 10.59 -16.88 3.06
C PHE A 96 10.02 -15.49 3.37
N ASP A 97 10.56 -14.42 2.77
CA ASP A 97 10.18 -13.04 3.08
C ASP A 97 8.91 -12.59 2.33
N ASN A 98 8.43 -13.37 1.36
CA ASN A 98 7.17 -13.08 0.66
C ASN A 98 5.98 -13.66 1.44
N SER A 99 5.28 -12.79 2.17
CA SER A 99 4.18 -13.20 3.03
C SER A 99 2.82 -13.25 2.33
N CYS A 100 2.68 -12.50 1.23
CA CYS A 100 1.40 -12.23 0.58
C CYS A 100 1.26 -12.89 -0.80
N ASP A 101 0.08 -13.44 -1.10
CA ASP A 101 -0.24 -14.06 -2.39
C ASP A 101 -0.61 -13.02 -3.46
N TRP A 102 0.41 -12.38 -4.01
CA TRP A 102 0.26 -11.32 -5.01
C TRP A 102 -0.36 -11.81 -6.32
N ASP A 103 -0.19 -13.08 -6.69
CA ASP A 103 -0.78 -13.64 -7.90
C ASP A 103 -2.29 -13.80 -7.77
N PHE A 104 -2.76 -14.30 -6.62
CA PHE A 104 -4.19 -14.30 -6.29
C PHE A 104 -4.76 -12.88 -6.34
N LEU A 105 -4.10 -11.92 -5.70
CA LEU A 105 -4.59 -10.54 -5.66
C LEU A 105 -4.62 -9.91 -7.06
N ARG A 106 -3.65 -10.23 -7.91
CA ARG A 106 -3.58 -9.77 -9.31
C ARG A 106 -4.76 -10.24 -10.13
N GLU A 107 -5.07 -11.53 -10.08
CA GLU A 107 -6.22 -12.07 -10.80
C GLU A 107 -7.54 -11.57 -10.21
N LYS A 108 -7.63 -11.43 -8.89
CA LYS A 108 -8.78 -10.83 -8.23
C LYS A 108 -9.03 -9.40 -8.70
N VAL A 109 -8.01 -8.54 -8.69
CA VAL A 109 -8.13 -7.13 -9.11
C VAL A 109 -8.54 -7.01 -10.57
N LYS A 110 -7.98 -7.84 -11.46
CA LYS A 110 -8.37 -7.86 -12.88
C LYS A 110 -9.83 -8.25 -13.08
N LYS A 111 -10.31 -9.23 -12.30
CA LYS A 111 -11.66 -9.77 -12.41
C LYS A 111 -12.71 -8.88 -11.75
N ASP A 112 -12.48 -8.50 -10.50
CA ASP A 112 -13.46 -7.85 -9.62
C ASP A 112 -13.37 -6.31 -9.69
N GLY A 113 -12.26 -5.80 -10.21
CA GLY A 113 -11.98 -4.37 -10.31
C GLY A 113 -11.47 -3.75 -9.02
N MET A 114 -11.48 -2.42 -8.98
CA MET A 114 -10.99 -1.61 -7.87
C MET A 114 -11.96 -0.47 -7.58
N ARG A 115 -12.24 -0.20 -6.30
CA ARG A 115 -13.10 0.92 -5.90
C ARG A 115 -12.39 2.26 -6.00
N ASN A 116 -11.08 2.30 -5.78
CA ASN A 116 -10.26 3.50 -5.70
C ASN A 116 -9.05 3.35 -6.63
N GLY A 117 -8.74 4.38 -7.42
CA GLY A 117 -7.62 4.38 -8.36
C GLY A 117 -6.26 4.66 -7.70
N TYR A 118 -6.27 5.38 -6.57
CA TYR A 118 -5.10 5.64 -5.72
C TYR A 118 -5.46 5.27 -4.28
N LEU A 119 -4.53 4.64 -3.58
CA LEU A 119 -4.80 3.98 -2.30
C LEU A 119 -3.94 4.51 -1.15
N MET A 120 -2.64 4.59 -1.35
CA MET A 120 -1.66 4.78 -0.28
C MET A 120 -0.89 6.08 -0.50
N ALA A 121 -0.68 6.82 0.58
CA ALA A 121 0.16 8.00 0.63
C ALA A 121 0.64 8.20 2.06
N ILE A 122 1.94 8.09 2.30
CA ILE A 122 2.53 8.38 3.61
C ILE A 122 2.65 9.89 3.75
N ALA A 123 1.77 10.49 4.55
CA ALA A 123 1.77 11.92 4.85
C ALA A 123 2.46 12.20 6.19
N PRO A 124 3.03 13.40 6.40
CA PRO A 124 3.42 13.85 7.72
C PRO A 124 2.21 13.86 8.68
N THR A 125 2.35 13.23 9.84
CA THR A 125 1.25 12.98 10.78
C THR A 125 1.20 13.92 11.99
N SER A 126 2.08 14.93 12.04
CA SER A 126 2.22 15.98 13.07
C SER A 126 1.09 16.08 14.12
N SER A 127 -0.09 16.61 13.77
CA SER A 127 -1.16 16.81 14.75
C SER A 127 -1.87 15.52 15.18
N ILE A 128 -2.06 14.56 14.26
CA ILE A 128 -2.75 13.30 14.56
C ILE A 128 -1.86 12.34 15.34
N SER A 129 -0.53 12.37 15.14
CA SER A 129 0.42 11.56 15.89
C SER A 129 0.57 12.06 17.33
N ILE A 130 0.61 13.38 17.54
CA ILE A 130 0.55 13.98 18.88
C ILE A 130 -0.73 13.57 19.61
N LEU A 131 -1.88 13.57 18.91
CA LEU A 131 -3.17 13.23 19.52
C LEU A 131 -3.20 11.79 20.05
N VAL A 132 -2.64 10.83 19.33
CA VAL A 132 -2.58 9.42 19.76
C VAL A 132 -1.33 9.09 20.58
N GLY A 133 -0.39 10.03 20.71
CA GLY A 133 0.85 9.86 21.47
C GLY A 133 1.88 8.95 20.81
N THR A 134 1.96 8.95 19.47
CA THR A 134 2.92 8.13 18.69
C THR A 134 3.84 9.01 17.83
N THR A 135 4.90 8.41 17.29
CA THR A 135 5.85 9.07 16.37
C THR A 135 5.35 9.13 14.95
#